data_AF-A0A954HF63-F1
#
_entry.id   AF-A0A954HF63-F1
#
_cell.length_a   1.000
_cell.length_b   1.000
_cell.length_c   1.000
_cell.angle_alpha   90.00
_cell.angle_beta   90.00
_cell.angle_gamma   90.00
#
_symmetry.space_group_name_H-M   'P 1'
#
loop_
_entity.id
_entity.type
_entity.pdbx_description
1 polymer ?
#
loop_
_entity_poly.entity_id
_entity_poly.type
_entity_poly.pdbx_seq_one_letter_code
_entity_poly.pdbx_strand_id
1 'polypeptide(L)'
;MMDVKCAKCGYDFPANENAEPKRRHGFAYSGLADLALIVSTIAAVLSVLITVYIGIVALCYREWFTALVICPIGFLLQVGMLVVFLRVQDQ
;
A
#
# COMPACT_ATOMS: atom_id res chain seq x y z
N MET A 1 10.56 -22.13 -29.40
CA MET A 1 9.27 -22.18 -28.70
C MET A 1 9.28 -23.47 -27.89
N MET A 2 9.38 -23.40 -26.56
CA MET A 2 9.46 -24.59 -25.70
C MET A 2 8.18 -24.66 -24.87
N ASP A 3 7.42 -25.75 -25.05
CA ASP A 3 6.26 -26.08 -24.24
C ASP A 3 6.70 -26.40 -22.82
N VAL A 4 6.21 -25.61 -21.86
CA VAL A 4 6.48 -25.86 -20.43
C VAL A 4 5.55 -26.97 -19.96
N LYS A 5 6.02 -28.20 -20.03
CA LYS A 5 5.30 -29.38 -19.50
C LYS A 5 5.36 -29.42 -17.98
N CYS A 6 4.21 -29.55 -17.34
CA CYS A 6 4.16 -29.78 -15.89
C CYS A 6 4.65 -31.19 -15.57
N ALA A 7 5.76 -31.30 -14.84
CA ALA A 7 6.42 -32.56 -14.52
C ALA A 7 5.59 -33.54 -13.65
N LYS A 8 4.49 -33.10 -13.02
CA LYS A 8 3.66 -33.94 -12.15
C LYS A 8 2.41 -34.52 -12.82
N CYS A 9 1.84 -33.84 -13.81
CA CYS A 9 0.57 -34.27 -14.41
C CYS A 9 0.64 -34.41 -15.93
N GLY A 10 1.76 -34.09 -16.57
CA GLY A 10 1.95 -34.26 -18.01
C GLY A 10 1.01 -33.43 -18.89
N TYR A 11 0.24 -32.52 -18.28
CA TYR A 11 -0.68 -31.65 -18.98
C TYR A 11 0.09 -30.58 -19.75
N ASP A 12 -0.11 -30.53 -21.06
CA ASP A 12 0.44 -29.48 -21.93
C ASP A 12 -0.40 -28.21 -21.73
N PHE A 13 0.22 -27.17 -21.17
CA PHE A 13 -0.40 -25.86 -21.15
C PHE A 13 -0.28 -25.29 -22.56
N PRO A 14 -1.38 -24.94 -23.25
CA PRO A 14 -1.29 -24.24 -24.52
C PRO A 14 -0.46 -22.98 -24.30
N ALA A 15 0.44 -22.67 -25.24
CA ALA A 15 1.22 -21.44 -25.21
C ALA A 15 0.23 -20.27 -25.12
N ASN A 16 0.10 -19.71 -23.93
CA ASN A 16 -0.80 -18.60 -23.67
C ASN A 16 -0.23 -17.37 -24.38
N GLU A 17 -0.53 -17.19 -25.66
CA GLU A 17 -0.36 -15.92 -26.39
C GLU A 17 -1.20 -14.79 -25.78
N ASN A 18 -2.07 -15.11 -24.80
CA ASN A 18 -2.89 -14.17 -24.04
C ASN A 18 -2.41 -13.95 -22.60
N ALA A 19 -1.18 -14.36 -22.25
CA ALA A 19 -0.48 -13.69 -21.15
C ALA A 19 -0.01 -12.31 -21.65
N GLU A 20 -0.96 -11.45 -22.04
CA GLU A 20 -0.67 -10.04 -22.12
C GLU A 20 -0.13 -9.64 -20.75
N PRO A 21 1.13 -9.16 -20.64
CA PRO A 21 1.52 -8.48 -19.42
C PRO A 21 0.51 -7.37 -19.29
N LYS A 22 -0.27 -7.34 -18.19
CA LYS A 22 -1.16 -6.23 -17.82
C LYS A 22 -0.52 -4.96 -18.32
N ARG A 23 -0.99 -4.44 -19.46
CA ARG A 23 -0.35 -3.30 -20.11
C ARG A 23 -0.49 -2.17 -19.11
N ARG A 24 0.64 -1.81 -18.52
CA ARG A 24 0.84 -0.67 -17.64
C ARG A 24 0.52 0.59 -18.45
N HIS A 25 -0.76 0.88 -18.64
CA HIS A 25 -1.28 2.18 -18.99
C HIS A 25 -1.45 2.92 -17.65
N GLY A 26 -0.83 4.05 -17.37
CA GLY A 26 -0.06 4.95 -18.21
C GLY A 26 0.18 6.20 -17.39
N PHE A 27 1.05 6.11 -16.39
CA PHE A 27 1.81 7.25 -15.91
C PHE A 27 3.23 6.73 -15.80
N ALA A 28 4.15 7.44 -16.44
CA ALA A 28 5.56 7.09 -16.49
C ALA A 28 6.02 6.58 -15.11
N TYR A 29 6.46 5.32 -15.04
CA TYR A 29 7.31 4.82 -13.95
C TYR A 29 8.63 5.60 -14.05
N SER A 30 8.56 6.86 -13.63
CA SER A 30 9.66 7.80 -13.50
C SER A 30 10.24 7.56 -12.12
N GLY A 31 11.57 7.62 -11.95
CA GLY A 31 12.18 7.54 -10.62
C GLY A 31 11.58 8.53 -9.60
N LEU A 32 10.91 9.58 -10.09
CA LEU A 32 10.10 10.50 -9.29
C LEU A 32 8.89 9.86 -8.60
N ALA A 33 8.22 8.89 -9.25
CA ALA A 33 7.08 8.18 -8.67
C ALA A 33 7.52 7.26 -7.53
N ASP A 34 8.66 6.60 -7.68
CA ASP A 34 9.23 5.75 -6.65
C ASP A 34 9.70 6.56 -5.44
N LEU A 35 10.37 7.70 -5.71
CA LEU A 35 10.77 8.65 -4.67
C LEU A 35 9.54 9.26 -3.96
N ALA A 36 8.49 9.60 -4.70
CA ALA A 36 7.23 10.06 -4.11
C ALA A 36 6.57 8.99 -3.23
N LEU A 37 6.61 7.72 -3.63
CA LEU A 37 6.12 6.60 -2.82
C LEU A 37 6.93 6.43 -1.54
N ILE A 38 8.26 6.47 -1.62
CA ILE A 38 9.15 6.37 -0.43
C ILE A 38 8.93 7.55 0.52
N VAL A 39 8.83 8.77 0.01
CA VAL A 39 8.57 9.95 0.85
C VAL A 39 7.18 9.86 1.48
N SER A 40 6.18 9.38 0.72
CA SER A 40 4.81 9.22 1.21
C SER A 40 4.70 8.12 2.27
N THR A 41 5.42 7.00 2.14
CA THR A 41 5.44 5.95 3.18
C THR A 41 6.10 6.44 4.46
N ILE A 42 7.24 7.14 4.37
CA ILE A 42 7.89 7.76 5.53
C ILE A 42 6.97 8.78 6.20
N ALA A 43 6.33 9.65 5.41
CA ALA A 43 5.37 10.63 5.90
C ALA A 43 4.16 9.97 6.57
N ALA A 44 3.66 8.85 6.02
CA ALA A 44 2.56 8.09 6.60
C ALA A 44 2.95 7.49 7.96
N VAL A 45 4.14 6.88 8.09
CA VAL A 45 4.64 6.36 9.38
C VAL A 45 4.77 7.47 10.42
N LEU A 46 5.35 8.60 10.04
CA LEU A 46 5.45 9.78 10.93
C LEU A 46 4.08 10.29 11.35
N SER A 47 3.13 10.35 10.41
CA SER A 47 1.77 10.80 10.68
C SER A 47 1.06 9.87 11.69
N VAL A 48 1.29 8.56 11.61
CA VAL A 48 0.76 7.59 12.57
C VAL A 48 1.27 7.88 13.97
N LEU A 49 2.57 8.12 14.13
CA LEU A 49 3.16 8.46 15.43
C LEU A 49 2.61 9.79 15.99
N ILE A 50 2.49 10.80 15.13
CA ILE A 50 1.92 12.10 15.50
C ILE A 50 0.46 11.94 15.94
N THR A 51 -0.33 11.13 15.25
CA THR A 51 -1.75 10.91 15.58
C THR A 51 -1.91 10.23 16.93
N VAL A 52 -1.05 9.26 17.25
CA VAL A 52 -1.00 8.64 18.58
C VAL A 52 -0.63 9.67 19.65
N TYR A 53 0.39 10.50 19.39
CA TYR A 53 0.80 11.56 20.31
C TYR A 53 -0.33 12.58 20.55
N ILE A 54 -0.99 13.06 19.49
CA ILE A 54 -2.14 13.98 19.60
C ILE A 54 -3.28 13.31 20.37
N GLY A 55 -3.53 12.02 20.16
CA GLY A 55 -4.51 11.27 20.95
C GLY A 55 -4.19 11.29 22.45
N ILE A 56 -2.94 11.02 22.83
CA ILE A 56 -2.49 11.07 24.23
C ILE A 56 -2.64 12.49 24.80
N VAL A 57 -2.26 13.52 24.04
CA VAL A 57 -2.40 14.91 24.47
C VAL A 57 -3.88 15.30 24.64
N ALA A 58 -4.76 14.90 23.72
CA ALA A 58 -6.20 15.13 23.82
C ALA A 58 -6.81 14.44 25.05
N LEU A 59 -6.32 13.24 25.41
CA LEU A 59 -6.66 12.56 26.67
C LEU A 59 -6.24 13.39 27.89
N CYS A 60 -5.04 13.99 27.88
CA CYS A 60 -4.58 14.87 28.97
C CYS A 60 -5.45 16.13 29.13
N TYR A 61 -5.93 16.71 28.03
CA TYR A 61 -6.84 17.87 28.05
C TYR A 61 -8.31 17.51 28.30
N ARG A 62 -8.63 16.23 28.59
CA ARG A 62 -10.00 15.71 28.78
C ARG A 62 -10.92 15.94 27.58
N GLU A 63 -10.37 16.03 26.37
CA GLU A 63 -11.15 16.05 25.13
C GLU A 63 -11.48 14.62 24.68
N TRP A 64 -12.49 14.03 25.34
CA TRP A 64 -12.88 12.64 25.14
C TRP A 64 -13.32 12.34 23.72
N PHE A 65 -14.03 13.27 23.06
CA PHE A 65 -14.52 13.06 21.69
C PHE A 65 -13.36 12.98 20.69
N THR A 66 -12.41 13.91 20.78
CA THR A 66 -11.22 13.95 19.91
C THR A 66 -10.36 12.72 20.13
N ALA A 67 -10.15 12.30 21.39
CA ALA A 67 -9.31 11.17 21.71
C ALA A 67 -9.95 9.80 21.38
N LEU A 68 -11.25 9.62 21.64
CA LEU A 68 -11.92 8.32 21.49
C LEU A 68 -12.54 8.08 20.11
N VAL A 69 -12.82 9.14 19.35
CA VAL A 69 -13.48 9.00 18.04
C VAL A 69 -12.56 9.46 16.92
N ILE A 70 -12.06 10.69 16.99
CA ILE A 70 -11.31 11.29 15.87
C ILE A 70 -9.93 10.64 15.71
N CYS A 71 -9.18 10.49 16.79
CA CYS A 71 -7.84 9.88 16.74
C CYS A 71 -7.83 8.43 16.22
N PRO A 72 -8.69 7.50 16.69
CA PRO A 72 -8.68 6.14 16.16
C PRO A 72 -9.13 6.06 14.70
N ILE A 73 -10.09 6.88 14.26
CA ILE A 73 -10.46 6.96 12.84
C ILE A 73 -9.28 7.48 12.01
N GLY A 74 -8.61 8.54 12.47
CA GLY A 74 -7.42 9.10 11.82
C GLY A 74 -6.28 8.09 11.72
N PHE A 75 -6.03 7.33 12.79
CA PHE A 75 -5.05 6.25 12.82
C PHE A 75 -5.38 5.17 11.77
N LEU A 76 -6.63 4.69 11.74
CA LEU A 76 -7.05 3.67 10.77
C LEU A 76 -6.94 4.16 9.32
N LEU A 77 -7.27 5.42 9.05
CA LEU A 77 -7.11 6.02 7.72
C LEU A 77 -5.64 6.06 7.28
N GLN A 78 -4.74 6.43 8.18
CA GLN A 78 -3.31 6.49 7.89
C GLN A 78 -2.71 5.09 7.69
N VAL A 79 -3.11 4.11 8.50
CA VAL A 79 -2.75 2.70 8.30
C VAL A 79 -3.28 2.20 6.95
N GLY A 80 -4.52 2.54 6.60
CA GLY A 80 -5.10 2.22 5.29
C GLY A 80 -4.29 2.81 4.13
N MET A 81 -3.93 4.08 4.20
CA MET A 81 -3.05 4.71 3.21
C MET A 81 -1.68 4.04 3.13
N LEU A 82 -1.08 3.68 4.27
CA LEU A 82 0.19 2.96 4.30
C LEU A 82 0.09 1.62 3.57
N VAL A 83 -0.98 0.85 3.80
CA VAL A 83 -1.23 -0.42 3.09
C VAL A 83 -1.39 -0.18 1.59
N VAL A 84 -2.11 0.87 1.17
CA VAL A 84 -2.25 1.21 -0.25
C VAL A 84 -0.89 1.53 -0.88
N PHE A 85 -0.07 2.36 -0.24
CA PHE A 85 1.26 2.68 -0.76
C PHE A 85 2.17 1.45 -0.86
N LEU A 86 2.16 0.58 0.16
CA LEU A 86 2.92 -0.67 0.13
C LEU A 86 2.43 -1.61 -0.98
N ARG A 87 1.10 -1.71 -1.20
CA ARG A 87 0.53 -2.53 -2.28
C ARG A 87 0.82 -1.98 -3.67
N VAL A 88 0.95 -0.67 -3.81
CA VAL A 88 1.36 -0.02 -5.07
C VAL A 88 2.85 -0.24 -5.32
N GLN A 89 3.69 -0.24 -4.29
CA GLN A 89 5.12 -0.55 -4.42
C GLN A 89 5.41 -2.01 -4.80
N ASP A 90 4.55 -2.96 -4.40
CA ASP A 90 4.69 -4.40 -4.70
C ASP A 90 4.21 -4.80 -6.12
N GLN A 91 3.66 -3.86 -6.91
CA GLN A 91 3.18 -4.09 -8.30
C GLN A 91 4.13 -3.53 -9.37
#